data_AF-A0A4Q5WFC4-F1
#
_entry.id   AF-A0A4Q5WFC4-F1
#
_cell.length_a   1.000
_cell.length_b   1.000
_cell.length_c   1.000
_cell.angle_alpha   90.00
_cell.angle_beta   90.00
_cell.angle_gamma   90.00
#
_symmetry.space_group_name_H-M   'P 1'
#
loop_
_entity.id
_entity.type
_entity.pdbx_description
1 polymer ?
#
loop_
_entity_poly.entity_id
_entity_poly.type
_entity_poly.pdbx_seq_one_letter_code
_entity_poly.pdbx_strand_id
1 'polypeptide(L)'
;MDRTLKVFAPTGHLFAELTFEYDRYRNAGVKLLQYRRIYSDDEEDESKSVYPGYETELQLPARSFDSIEAIREYDRDLVRRELGCDMTTPGEYGYQYEDTPVLLRYVAESHRGCAGMVDVYFSFINNTKELHFRSAEHPRFDWDGSATSLATNIESILAIPDWRNPEQGLLQGYDLKRIGPWY
;
A
#
# COMPACT_ATOMS: atom_id res chain seq x y z
N MET A 1 2.22 6.59 -0.09
CA MET A 1 0.89 5.95 -0.11
C MET A 1 1.03 4.49 -0.45
N ASP A 2 0.29 3.64 0.24
CA ASP A 2 0.25 2.20 0.00
C ASP A 2 -0.33 1.90 -1.38
N ARG A 3 0.31 1.00 -2.11
CA ARG A 3 -0.08 0.60 -3.47
C ARG A 3 0.66 -0.66 -3.87
N THR A 4 0.10 -1.41 -4.80
CA THR A 4 0.78 -2.56 -5.42
C THR A 4 0.91 -2.31 -6.91
N LEU A 5 2.14 -2.42 -7.42
CA LEU A 5 2.49 -2.31 -8.83
C LEU A 5 2.90 -3.68 -9.35
N LYS A 6 2.14 -4.20 -10.31
CA LYS A 6 2.46 -5.39 -11.09
C LYS A 6 3.16 -4.99 -12.39
N VAL A 7 4.29 -5.62 -12.65
CA VAL A 7 5.12 -5.42 -13.84
C VAL A 7 5.00 -6.66 -14.71
N PHE A 8 4.58 -6.48 -15.96
CA PHE A 8 4.40 -7.56 -16.92
C PHE A 8 5.51 -7.52 -17.97
N ALA A 9 6.06 -8.68 -18.30
CA ALA A 9 7.00 -8.82 -19.40
C ALA A 9 6.30 -8.56 -20.76
N PRO A 10 7.05 -8.31 -21.85
CA PRO A 10 6.48 -8.09 -23.19
C PRO A 10 5.62 -9.27 -23.69
N THR A 11 5.93 -10.48 -23.21
CA THR A 11 5.15 -11.70 -23.49
C THR A 11 3.88 -11.82 -22.63
N GLY A 12 3.57 -10.82 -21.81
CA GLY A 12 2.32 -10.70 -21.06
C GLY A 12 2.24 -11.47 -19.73
N HIS A 13 3.32 -12.15 -19.31
CA HIS A 13 3.38 -12.81 -17.99
C HIS A 13 3.83 -11.84 -16.90
N LEU A 14 3.43 -12.10 -15.64
CA LEU A 14 3.85 -11.31 -14.49
C LEU A 14 5.35 -11.50 -14.25
N PHE A 15 6.10 -10.41 -14.27
CA PHE A 15 7.55 -10.40 -14.11
C PHE A 15 7.96 -10.03 -12.68
N ALA A 16 7.31 -9.01 -12.12
CA ALA A 16 7.56 -8.57 -10.76
C ALA A 16 6.33 -7.93 -10.14
N GLU A 17 6.26 -7.92 -8.81
CA GLU A 17 5.29 -7.19 -8.02
C GLU A 17 6.02 -6.35 -6.97
N LEU A 18 5.66 -5.08 -6.86
CA LEU A 18 6.15 -4.16 -5.85
C LEU A 18 4.97 -3.75 -4.97
N THR A 19 5.01 -4.15 -3.71
CA THR A 19 4.03 -3.73 -2.69
C THR A 19 4.64 -2.65 -1.82
N PHE A 20 4.13 -1.44 -1.94
CA PHE A 20 4.57 -0.27 -1.18
C PHE A 20 3.73 -0.15 0.10
N GLU A 21 4.40 -0.04 1.25
CA GLU A 21 3.77 0.09 2.55
C GLU A 21 4.33 1.32 3.30
N TYR A 22 3.44 2.22 3.70
CA TYR A 22 3.71 3.44 4.45
C TYR A 22 3.03 3.38 5.83
N ASP A 23 3.15 2.21 6.47
CA ASP A 23 2.54 1.91 7.78
C ASP A 23 3.23 2.60 8.96
N ARG A 24 4.34 3.30 8.73
CA ARG A 24 5.05 4.02 9.78
C ARG A 24 5.32 5.45 9.34
N TYR A 25 5.15 6.37 10.29
CA TYR A 25 5.42 7.78 10.04
C TYR A 25 6.87 7.97 9.57
N ARG A 26 7.04 8.58 8.39
CA ARG A 26 8.34 8.83 7.72
C ARG A 26 9.16 7.58 7.38
N ASN A 27 8.54 6.41 7.28
CA ASN A 27 9.20 5.21 6.75
C ASN A 27 8.37 4.63 5.62
N ALA A 28 9.04 4.24 4.53
CA ALA A 28 8.44 3.62 3.37
C ALA A 28 9.16 2.30 3.08
N GLY A 29 8.43 1.20 3.27
CA GLY A 29 8.89 -0.12 2.87
C GLY A 29 8.37 -0.47 1.48
N VAL A 30 9.18 -1.15 0.68
CA VAL A 30 8.70 -1.80 -0.55
C VAL A 30 9.12 -3.24 -0.53
N LYS A 31 8.14 -4.13 -0.63
CA LYS A 31 8.37 -5.55 -0.86
C LYS A 31 8.36 -5.80 -2.36
N LEU A 32 9.51 -6.20 -2.90
CA LEU A 32 9.69 -6.61 -4.28
C LEU A 32 9.66 -8.14 -4.36
N LEU A 33 8.76 -8.67 -5.17
CA LEU A 33 8.67 -10.09 -5.48
C LEU A 33 8.88 -10.28 -7.00
N GLN A 34 9.94 -10.99 -7.37
CA GLN A 34 10.18 -11.39 -8.74
C GLN A 34 9.50 -12.72 -9.04
N TYR A 35 9.02 -12.88 -10.25
CA TYR A 35 8.35 -14.10 -10.71
C TYR A 35 9.14 -14.76 -11.81
N ARG A 36 9.06 -16.09 -11.87
CA ARG A 36 9.63 -16.89 -12.95
C ARG A 36 8.52 -17.55 -13.73
N ARG A 37 8.60 -17.45 -15.06
CA ARG A 37 7.68 -18.13 -15.97
C ARG A 37 7.81 -19.64 -15.85
N ILE A 38 6.68 -20.33 -15.86
CA ILE A 38 6.61 -21.79 -15.99
C ILE A 38 6.65 -22.12 -17.48
N TYR A 39 7.62 -22.93 -17.90
CA TYR A 39 7.65 -23.49 -19.25
C TYR A 39 6.91 -24.84 -19.20
N SER A 40 5.86 -25.00 -19.99
CA SER A 40 5.26 -26.31 -20.29
C SER A 40 5.78 -26.79 -21.65
N ASP A 41 6.07 -28.08 -21.76
CA ASP A 41 6.59 -28.71 -22.99
C ASP A 41 5.57 -28.68 -24.15
N ASP A 42 4.29 -28.46 -23.85
CA ASP A 42 3.26 -28.13 -24.83
C ASP A 42 3.25 -26.62 -25.09
N GLU A 43 4.04 -26.19 -26.09
CA GLU A 43 4.23 -24.78 -26.51
C GLU A 43 2.96 -24.09 -27.07
N GLU A 44 1.81 -24.76 -27.09
CA GLU A 44 0.53 -24.18 -27.48
C GLU A 44 -0.27 -23.61 -26.31
N ASP A 45 0.11 -23.89 -25.06
CA ASP A 45 -0.56 -23.30 -23.92
C ASP A 45 0.06 -21.94 -23.59
N GLU A 46 -0.64 -20.88 -23.98
CA GLU A 46 -0.43 -19.46 -23.63
C GLU A 46 -0.56 -19.21 -22.11
N SER A 47 -0.25 -20.20 -21.27
CA SER A 47 -0.37 -20.06 -19.84
C SER A 47 0.62 -18.99 -19.36
N LYS A 48 0.07 -17.84 -18.97
CA LYS A 48 0.80 -16.73 -18.32
C LYS A 48 1.17 -17.08 -16.86
N SER A 49 1.29 -18.37 -16.58
CA SER A 49 1.53 -18.95 -15.27
C SER A 49 2.95 -18.69 -14.83
N VAL A 50 3.08 -18.26 -13.58
CA VAL A 50 4.36 -17.90 -12.97
C VAL A 50 4.41 -18.44 -11.55
N TYR A 51 5.61 -18.69 -11.04
CA TYR A 51 5.83 -18.97 -9.62
C TYR A 51 6.67 -17.86 -8.98
N PRO A 52 6.43 -17.54 -7.70
CA PRO A 52 7.24 -16.58 -6.97
C PRO A 52 8.69 -17.09 -6.88
N GLY A 53 9.62 -16.24 -7.27
CA GLY A 53 11.05 -16.52 -7.25
C GLY A 53 11.71 -15.86 -6.04
N TYR A 54 12.27 -14.67 -6.25
CA TYR A 54 13.06 -13.95 -5.26
C TYR A 54 12.26 -12.84 -4.61
N GLU A 55 12.31 -12.75 -3.28
CA GLU A 55 11.68 -11.71 -2.49
C GLU A 55 12.75 -10.81 -1.85
N THR A 56 12.57 -9.49 -1.93
CA THR A 56 13.48 -8.49 -1.36
C THR A 56 12.71 -7.35 -0.72
N GLU A 57 13.15 -6.91 0.44
CA GLU A 57 12.69 -5.68 1.06
C GLU A 57 13.61 -4.52 0.66
N LEU A 58 13.04 -3.52 0.01
CA LEU A 58 13.70 -2.29 -0.36
C LEU A 58 13.33 -1.21 0.65
N GLN A 59 14.35 -0.54 1.19
CA GLN A 59 14.16 0.63 2.05
C GLN A 59 14.13 1.88 1.17
N LEU A 60 13.02 2.62 1.20
CA LEU A 60 12.90 3.87 0.47
C LEU A 60 12.85 5.05 1.43
N PRO A 61 13.44 6.20 1.06
CA PRO A 61 13.22 7.42 1.82
C PRO A 61 11.75 7.81 1.73
N ALA A 62 11.17 8.23 2.85
CA ALA A 62 9.82 8.77 2.86
C ALA A 62 9.77 10.03 1.98
N ARG A 63 8.84 10.02 1.02
CA ARG A 63 8.65 11.09 0.05
C ARG A 63 7.17 11.38 -0.12
N SER A 64 6.84 12.67 -0.11
CA SER A 64 5.52 13.18 -0.49
C SER A 64 5.51 13.45 -1.99
N PHE A 65 4.36 13.24 -2.62
CA PHE A 65 4.17 13.47 -4.05
C PHE A 65 2.96 14.37 -4.26
N ASP A 66 3.03 15.20 -5.29
CA ASP A 66 2.00 16.19 -5.58
C ASP A 66 0.91 15.63 -6.53
N SER A 67 1.15 14.48 -7.17
CA SER A 67 0.21 13.84 -8.08
C SER A 67 0.43 12.33 -8.22
N ILE A 68 -0.60 11.63 -8.73
CA ILE A 68 -0.53 10.20 -9.04
C ILE A 68 0.43 9.94 -10.19
N GLU A 69 0.49 10.85 -11.17
CA GLU A 69 1.41 10.79 -12.30
C GLU A 69 2.87 10.81 -11.84
N ALA A 70 3.21 11.68 -10.87
CA ALA A 70 4.55 11.75 -10.30
C ALA A 70 4.92 10.45 -9.53
N ILE A 71 3.95 9.83 -8.86
CA ILE A 71 4.14 8.52 -8.22
C ILE A 71 4.41 7.45 -9.28
N ARG A 72 3.62 7.45 -10.37
CA ARG A 72 3.76 6.47 -11.46
C ARG A 72 5.13 6.55 -12.14
N GLU A 73 5.61 7.76 -12.38
CA GLU A 73 6.94 7.98 -12.94
C GLU A 73 8.04 7.48 -11.98
N TYR A 74 7.94 7.85 -10.71
CA TYR A 74 8.88 7.38 -9.67
C TYR A 74 8.92 5.85 -9.57
N ASP A 75 7.76 5.19 -9.59
CA ASP A 75 7.68 3.73 -9.49
C ASP A 75 8.30 3.04 -10.72
N ARG A 76 8.10 3.59 -11.91
CA ARG A 76 8.73 3.09 -13.14
C ARG A 76 10.25 3.23 -13.08
N ASP A 77 10.73 4.35 -12.58
CA ASP A 77 12.17 4.57 -12.40
C ASP A 77 12.77 3.65 -11.33
N LEU A 78 12.03 3.39 -10.26
CA LEU A 78 12.39 2.38 -9.26
C LEU A 78 12.52 1.00 -9.90
N VAL A 79 11.52 0.57 -10.67
CA VAL A 79 11.56 -0.71 -11.40
C VAL A 79 12.78 -0.78 -12.32
N ARG A 80 13.05 0.27 -13.09
CA ARG A 80 14.23 0.32 -13.98
C ARG A 80 15.54 0.24 -13.21
N ARG A 81 15.63 0.87 -12.04
CA ARG A 81 16.83 0.86 -11.22
C ARG A 81 17.10 -0.50 -10.59
N GLU A 82 16.07 -1.12 -10.01
CA GLU A 82 16.21 -2.37 -9.26
C GLU A 82 16.19 -3.61 -10.15
N LEU A 83 15.42 -3.59 -11.25
CA LEU A 83 15.21 -4.73 -12.14
C LEU A 83 15.80 -4.54 -13.54
N GLY A 84 16.41 -3.39 -13.85
CA GLY A 84 16.84 -3.06 -15.20
C GLY A 84 17.83 -4.05 -15.82
N CYS A 85 18.68 -4.69 -15.01
CA CYS A 85 19.59 -5.73 -15.47
C CYS A 85 18.87 -7.02 -15.88
N ASP A 86 17.72 -7.31 -15.27
CA ASP A 86 16.89 -8.48 -15.55
C ASP A 86 15.86 -8.22 -16.68
N MET A 87 15.69 -6.94 -17.06
CA MET A 87 14.79 -6.53 -18.14
C MET A 87 15.51 -6.60 -19.49
N THR A 88 15.03 -7.47 -20.39
CA THR A 88 15.63 -7.64 -21.73
C THR A 88 15.31 -6.48 -22.67
N THR A 89 14.10 -5.93 -22.59
CA THR A 89 13.64 -4.75 -23.35
C THR A 89 12.88 -3.76 -22.45
N PRO A 90 13.58 -2.90 -21.68
CA PRO A 90 12.97 -2.04 -20.63
C PRO A 90 11.81 -1.12 -21.06
N GLY A 91 11.64 -0.87 -22.36
CA GLY A 91 10.55 -0.05 -22.91
C GLY A 91 9.25 -0.80 -23.24
N GLU A 92 9.26 -2.14 -23.22
CA GLU A 92 8.15 -2.98 -23.66
C GLU A 92 7.37 -3.62 -22.50
N TYR A 93 7.82 -3.39 -21.26
CA TYR A 93 7.17 -3.94 -20.07
C TYR A 93 5.89 -3.17 -19.73
N GLY A 94 4.85 -3.90 -19.35
CA GLY A 94 3.57 -3.36 -18.89
C GLY A 94 3.61 -3.03 -17.40
N TYR A 95 2.95 -1.95 -17.01
CA TYR A 95 2.84 -1.51 -15.61
C TYR A 95 1.36 -1.39 -15.25
N GLN A 96 0.91 -2.19 -14.30
CA GLN A 96 -0.48 -2.20 -13.85
C GLN A 96 -0.54 -2.07 -12.34
N TYR A 97 -1.36 -1.14 -11.86
CA TYR A 97 -1.65 -1.03 -10.44
C TYR A 97 -2.85 -1.92 -10.09
N GLU A 98 -2.90 -2.39 -8.85
CA GLU A 98 -4.11 -3.02 -8.31
C GLU A 98 -5.26 -1.99 -8.29
N ASP A 99 -6.39 -2.35 -8.90
CA ASP A 99 -7.58 -1.51 -9.02
C ASP A 99 -8.56 -1.73 -7.85
N THR A 100 -8.54 -2.93 -7.29
CA THR A 100 -9.35 -3.35 -6.16
C THR A 100 -9.10 -2.42 -4.94
N PRO A 101 -10.15 -1.79 -4.39
CA PRO A 101 -10.03 -1.04 -3.15
C PRO A 101 -9.52 -1.93 -2.01
N VAL A 102 -8.56 -1.42 -1.25
CA VAL A 102 -7.98 -2.12 -0.11
C VAL A 102 -8.61 -1.61 1.17
N LEU A 103 -9.03 -2.53 2.04
CA LEU A 103 -9.42 -2.23 3.42
C LEU A 103 -8.26 -2.56 4.35
N LEU A 104 -7.75 -1.55 5.04
CA LEU A 104 -6.84 -1.72 6.16
C LEU A 104 -7.53 -1.36 7.47
N ARG A 105 -7.23 -2.11 8.51
CA ARG A 105 -7.83 -1.93 9.83
C ARG A 105 -6.74 -1.71 10.87
N TYR A 106 -6.94 -0.71 11.71
CA TYR A 106 -6.04 -0.37 12.80
C TYR A 106 -6.83 -0.35 14.11
N VAL A 107 -6.22 -0.86 15.19
CA VAL A 107 -6.70 -0.60 16.56
C VAL A 107 -5.90 0.56 17.10
N ALA A 108 -6.59 1.57 17.64
CA ALA A 108 -5.97 2.63 18.42
C ALA A 108 -6.04 2.24 19.89
N GLU A 109 -4.91 1.85 20.48
CA GLU A 109 -4.79 1.40 21.86
C GLU A 109 -3.60 2.08 22.53
N SER A 110 -3.84 2.70 23.70
CA SER A 110 -2.79 3.30 24.52
C SER A 110 -2.76 2.66 25.89
N HIS A 111 -1.83 3.09 26.75
CA HIS A 111 -1.77 2.68 28.16
C HIS A 111 -3.06 2.95 28.96
N ARG A 112 -3.96 3.81 28.45
CA ARG A 112 -5.28 4.11 29.04
C ARG A 112 -6.38 3.16 28.57
N GLY A 113 -6.08 2.26 27.64
CA GLY A 113 -7.00 1.31 27.04
C GLY A 113 -7.29 1.58 25.56
N CYS A 114 -8.23 0.81 25.01
CA CYS A 114 -8.65 0.89 23.61
C CYS A 114 -9.46 2.17 23.34
N ALA A 115 -9.03 2.98 22.36
CA ALA A 115 -9.77 4.14 21.86
C ALA A 115 -10.89 3.72 20.92
N GLY A 116 -10.60 2.73 20.08
CA GLY A 116 -11.47 2.31 19.00
C GLY A 116 -10.70 1.66 17.85
N MET A 117 -11.42 1.49 16.75
CA MET A 117 -10.93 0.88 15.53
C MET A 117 -11.03 1.87 14.38
N VAL A 118 -10.01 1.91 13.54
CA VAL A 118 -9.97 2.74 12.33
C VAL A 118 -9.95 1.83 11.12
N ASP A 119 -10.98 1.91 10.30
CA ASP A 119 -11.04 1.30 8.99
C ASP A 119 -10.62 2.33 7.94
N VAL A 120 -9.65 1.98 7.10
CA VAL A 120 -9.14 2.80 6.00
C VAL A 120 -9.42 2.07 4.70
N TYR A 121 -10.36 2.59 3.92
CA TYR A 121 -10.65 2.13 2.58
C TYR A 121 -9.93 3.04 1.59
N PHE A 122 -9.13 2.50 0.69
CA PHE A 122 -8.47 3.32 -0.32
C PHE A 122 -8.33 2.63 -1.66
N SER A 123 -8.26 3.43 -2.72
CA SER A 123 -7.90 3.01 -4.06
C SER A 123 -6.88 3.98 -4.64
N PHE A 124 -5.70 3.46 -4.97
CA PHE A 124 -4.64 4.26 -5.59
C PHE A 124 -5.06 4.78 -6.96
N ILE A 125 -5.61 3.92 -7.82
CA ILE A 125 -6.01 4.30 -9.18
C ILE A 125 -7.13 5.34 -9.17
N ASN A 126 -8.14 5.14 -8.30
CA ASN A 126 -9.28 6.06 -8.22
C ASN A 126 -8.97 7.31 -7.38
N ASN A 127 -7.77 7.40 -6.79
CA ASN A 127 -7.35 8.47 -5.90
C ASN A 127 -8.33 8.72 -4.73
N THR A 128 -8.99 7.68 -4.24
CA THR A 128 -9.96 7.77 -3.15
C THR A 128 -9.39 7.22 -1.85
N LYS A 129 -9.75 7.85 -0.73
CA LYS A 129 -9.51 7.32 0.62
C LYS A 129 -10.66 7.73 1.54
N GLU A 130 -11.22 6.75 2.22
CA GLU A 130 -12.26 6.89 3.23
C GLU A 130 -11.77 6.31 4.54
N LEU A 131 -12.04 7.01 5.63
CA LEU A 131 -11.66 6.63 6.98
C LEU A 131 -12.92 6.55 7.85
N HIS A 132 -13.05 5.45 8.57
CA HIS A 132 -14.12 5.25 9.54
C HIS A 132 -13.51 4.87 10.89
N PHE A 133 -13.62 5.78 11.85
CA PHE A 133 -13.29 5.53 13.23
C PHE A 133 -14.55 5.13 14.00
N ARG A 134 -14.46 3.99 14.68
CA ARG A 134 -15.49 3.46 15.57
C ARG A 134 -14.94 3.44 16.99
N SER A 135 -15.54 4.24 17.87
CA SER A 135 -15.11 4.38 19.25
C SER A 135 -15.41 3.12 20.05
N ALA A 136 -14.49 2.74 20.94
CA ALA A 136 -14.70 1.66 21.91
C ALA A 136 -15.58 2.10 23.10
N GLU A 137 -15.83 3.40 23.28
CA GLU A 137 -16.56 3.93 24.43
C GLU A 137 -18.02 4.24 24.11
N HIS A 138 -18.27 5.02 23.05
CA HIS A 138 -19.63 5.44 22.69
C HIS A 138 -19.72 5.87 21.21
N PRO A 139 -20.77 5.47 20.46
CA PRO A 139 -20.91 5.81 19.03
C PRO A 139 -20.95 7.31 18.70
N ARG A 140 -21.25 8.16 19.68
CA ARG A 140 -21.21 9.64 19.54
C ARG A 140 -19.82 10.19 19.22
N PHE A 141 -18.79 9.37 19.50
CA PHE A 141 -17.38 9.66 19.28
C PHE A 141 -16.86 9.01 18.01
N ASP A 142 -17.72 8.31 17.26
CA ASP A 142 -17.39 7.83 15.93
C ASP A 142 -17.12 9.02 15.02
N TRP A 143 -16.21 8.79 14.08
CA TRP A 143 -15.77 9.83 13.17
C TRP A 143 -15.56 9.23 11.79
N ASP A 144 -16.12 9.88 10.78
CA ASP A 144 -15.92 9.50 9.39
C ASP A 144 -15.19 10.66 8.68
N GLY A 145 -14.25 10.32 7.81
CA GLY A 145 -13.47 11.28 7.06
C GLY A 145 -13.14 10.79 5.66
N SER A 146 -12.88 11.74 4.77
CA SER A 146 -12.42 11.47 3.41
C SER A 146 -11.12 12.21 3.17
N ALA A 147 -10.17 11.56 2.52
CA ALA A 147 -8.92 12.17 2.11
C ALA A 147 -8.61 11.81 0.65
N THR A 148 -7.67 12.53 0.06
CA THR A 148 -7.07 12.07 -1.20
C THR A 148 -6.15 10.89 -0.91
N SER A 149 -5.90 10.10 -1.93
CA SER A 149 -5.00 8.95 -1.81
C SER A 149 -3.54 9.39 -1.56
N LEU A 150 -3.14 10.59 -1.96
CA LEU A 150 -1.78 11.13 -1.81
C LEU A 150 -1.26 11.16 -0.37
N ALA A 151 -2.11 11.45 0.62
CA ALA A 151 -1.74 11.35 2.03
C ALA A 151 -1.43 9.89 2.40
N THR A 152 -0.51 9.63 3.32
CA THR A 152 -0.34 8.27 3.84
C THR A 152 -1.55 7.85 4.68
N ASN A 153 -1.75 6.54 4.84
CA ASN A 153 -2.81 6.01 5.70
C ASN A 153 -2.59 6.49 7.14
N ILE A 154 -1.35 6.42 7.64
CA ILE A 154 -0.99 6.92 8.96
C ILE A 154 -1.26 8.43 9.10
N GLU A 155 -0.83 9.29 8.17
CA GLU A 155 -1.15 10.73 8.25
C GLU A 155 -2.65 11.00 8.32
N SER A 156 -3.44 10.21 7.61
CA SER A 156 -4.90 10.35 7.60
C SER A 156 -5.51 9.90 8.94
N ILE A 157 -4.99 8.84 9.56
CA ILE A 157 -5.41 8.36 10.89
C ILE A 157 -5.03 9.35 11.99
N LEU A 158 -3.84 9.97 11.90
CA LEU A 158 -3.37 10.94 12.90
C LEU A 158 -4.16 12.26 12.89
N ALA A 159 -5.01 12.49 11.89
CA ALA A 159 -5.95 13.60 11.87
C ALA A 159 -7.24 13.33 12.68
N ILE A 160 -7.45 12.10 13.16
CA ILE A 160 -8.61 11.73 13.96
C ILE A 160 -8.46 12.32 15.38
N PRO A 161 -9.47 13.05 15.87
CA PRO A 161 -9.43 13.59 17.22
C PRO A 161 -9.42 12.50 18.30
N ASP A 162 -8.58 12.67 19.33
CA ASP A 162 -8.61 11.80 20.51
C ASP A 162 -9.50 12.40 21.60
N TRP A 163 -10.77 12.00 21.61
CA TRP A 163 -11.75 12.47 22.58
C TRP A 163 -11.48 12.04 24.02
N ARG A 164 -10.61 11.04 24.23
CA ARG A 164 -10.21 10.59 25.58
C ARG A 164 -9.05 11.41 26.14
N ASN A 165 -8.35 12.16 25.28
CA ASN A 165 -7.26 13.04 25.69
C ASN A 165 -7.33 14.41 25.00
N PRO A 166 -8.22 15.31 25.47
CA PRO A 166 -8.39 16.63 24.89
C PRO A 166 -7.12 17.48 24.86
N GLU A 167 -6.16 17.21 25.76
CA GLU A 167 -4.86 17.90 25.80
C GLU A 167 -3.92 17.45 24.67
N GLN A 168 -3.99 16.18 24.25
CA GLN A 168 -3.27 15.68 23.07
C GLN A 168 -3.95 16.08 21.76
N GLY A 169 -5.28 16.19 21.78
CA GLY A 169 -6.11 16.62 20.64
C GLY A 169 -6.28 15.57 19.53
N LEU A 170 -5.24 14.77 19.24
CA LEU A 170 -5.18 13.82 18.12
C LEU A 170 -4.60 12.46 18.53
N LEU A 171 -4.96 11.41 17.78
CA LEU A 171 -4.36 10.08 17.92
C LEU A 171 -2.85 10.10 17.66
N GLN A 172 -2.13 9.18 18.30
CA GLN A 172 -0.67 9.07 18.22
C GLN A 172 -0.25 7.83 17.44
N GLY A 173 0.80 7.93 16.62
CA GLY A 173 1.19 6.85 15.72
C GLY A 173 1.71 5.59 16.42
N TYR A 174 2.27 5.73 17.62
CA TYR A 174 2.74 4.60 18.43
C TYR A 174 1.61 3.83 19.13
N ASP A 175 0.40 4.41 19.21
CA ASP A 175 -0.79 3.75 19.75
C ASP A 175 -1.56 2.96 18.67
N LEU A 176 -1.07 2.97 17.41
CA LEU A 176 -1.73 2.29 16.30
C LEU A 176 -1.15 0.90 16.07
N LYS A 177 -2.03 -0.08 16.01
CA LYS A 177 -1.70 -1.46 15.64
C LYS A 177 -2.49 -1.90 14.42
N ARG A 178 -1.80 -2.19 13.30
CA ARG A 178 -2.42 -2.77 12.10
C ARG A 178 -2.91 -4.18 12.41
N ILE A 179 -4.16 -4.46 12.08
CA ILE A 179 -4.73 -5.80 12.12
C ILE A 179 -4.45 -6.45 10.77
N GLY A 180 -3.98 -7.70 10.78
CA GLY A 180 -3.79 -8.47 9.56
C GLY A 180 -5.12 -8.68 8.80
N PRO A 181 -5.05 -9.03 7.50
CA PRO A 181 -6.23 -9.40 6.74
C PRO A 181 -6.92 -10.61 7.41
N TRP A 182 -8.24 -10.52 7.60
CA TRP A 182 -9.05 -11.66 8.04
C TRP A 182 -9.52 -12.39 6.78
N TYR A 183 -9.14 -13.67 6.65
CA TYR A 183 -9.63 -14.58 5.60
C TYR A 183 -10.88 -15.31 6.09
#